data_AF-A0A1C4S2H2-F1
#
_entry.id   AF-A0A1C4S2H2-F1
#
_cell.length_a   1.000
_cell.length_b   1.000
_cell.length_c   1.000
_cell.angle_alpha   90.00
_cell.angle_beta   90.00
_cell.angle_gamma   90.00
#
_symmetry.space_group_name_H-M   'P 1'
#
loop_
_entity.id
_entity.type
_entity.pdbx_description
1 polymer ?
#
loop_
_entity_poly.entity_id
_entity_poly.type
_entity_poly.pdbx_seq_one_letter_code
_entity_poly.pdbx_strand_id
1 'polypeptide(L)'
;MSIPGRLYHDEPPADVVASLSPRQRQLLHCLYSRHCDGRVRQRHLAKFVGSVDPWVLPHVVQLAGEYVVEILIAIIDELRDLAAPGNPGHLAYGQLIVENPLFFARTQRRVVSYWNCYYRSAWASFRDYPGCALLDLLRSAASDRAGRPWPNLAPAVGTRADGCR
;
A
#
# COMPACT_ATOMS: atom_id res chain seq x y z
N MET A 1 4.43 3.41 14.69
CA MET A 1 4.06 4.42 13.68
C MET A 1 2.56 4.74 13.73
N SER A 2 2.16 6.00 13.53
CA SER A 2 0.77 6.44 13.40
C SER A 2 0.56 7.19 12.08
N ILE A 3 -0.55 6.94 11.40
CA ILE A 3 -0.96 7.61 10.15
C ILE A 3 -2.36 8.18 10.39
N PRO A 4 -2.69 9.37 9.85
CA PRO A 4 -4.00 9.97 10.04
C PRO A 4 -5.16 9.03 9.68
N GLY A 5 -6.25 9.16 10.44
CA GLY A 5 -7.54 8.53 10.16
C GLY A 5 -8.19 9.06 8.88
N ARG A 6 -9.45 8.70 8.65
CA ARG A 6 -10.19 9.17 7.46
C ARG A 6 -10.38 10.68 7.53
N LEU A 7 -10.07 11.38 6.44
CA LEU A 7 -10.29 12.81 6.27
C LEU A 7 -11.61 13.03 5.54
N TYR A 8 -12.43 13.97 6.03
CA TYR A 8 -13.74 14.31 5.48
C TYR A 8 -13.81 15.74 4.94
N HIS A 9 -12.72 16.49 5.03
CA HIS A 9 -12.66 17.86 4.53
C HIS A 9 -12.42 17.88 3.03
N ASP A 10 -13.09 18.83 2.36
CA ASP A 10 -12.87 19.12 0.96
C ASP A 10 -11.41 19.45 0.68
N GLU A 11 -11.01 19.27 -0.58
CA GLU A 11 -9.69 19.67 -1.03
C GLU A 11 -9.51 21.19 -1.02
N PRO A 12 -8.33 21.69 -0.66
CA PRO A 12 -8.08 23.11 -0.72
C PRO A 12 -8.11 23.58 -2.18
N PRO A 13 -8.46 24.86 -2.42
CA PRO A 13 -8.45 25.46 -3.74
C PRO A 13 -7.10 25.31 -4.47
N ALA A 14 -7.16 25.21 -5.81
CA ALA A 14 -5.98 24.91 -6.62
C ALA A 14 -4.87 25.98 -6.52
N ASP A 15 -5.23 27.25 -6.34
CA ASP A 15 -4.33 28.37 -6.10
C ASP A 15 -3.60 28.24 -4.75
N VAL A 16 -4.32 27.83 -3.70
CA VAL A 16 -3.72 27.52 -2.40
C VAL A 16 -2.73 26.38 -2.55
N VAL A 17 -3.10 25.29 -3.21
CA VAL A 17 -2.17 24.18 -3.49
C VAL A 17 -0.97 24.66 -4.30
N ALA A 18 -1.17 25.52 -5.30
CA ALA A 18 -0.11 26.07 -6.16
C ALA A 18 0.93 26.86 -5.36
N SER A 19 0.52 27.61 -4.33
CA SER A 19 1.41 28.40 -3.47
C SER A 19 2.26 27.59 -2.48
N LEU A 20 1.96 26.30 -2.27
CA LEU A 20 2.71 25.46 -1.33
C LEU A 20 4.12 25.15 -1.85
N SER A 21 5.09 25.08 -0.93
CA SER A 21 6.40 24.51 -1.23
C SER A 21 6.28 23.04 -1.71
N PRO A 22 7.26 22.51 -2.46
CA PRO A 22 7.24 21.12 -2.89
C PRO A 22 6.99 20.12 -1.74
N ARG A 23 7.62 20.34 -0.59
CA ARG A 23 7.46 19.49 0.60
C ARG A 23 6.05 19.59 1.21
N GLN A 24 5.50 20.80 1.33
CA GLN A 24 4.13 20.99 1.83
C GLN A 24 3.10 20.35 0.89
N ARG A 25 3.33 20.43 -0.42
CA ARG A 25 2.47 19.82 -1.43
C ARG A 25 2.52 18.28 -1.35
N GLN A 26 3.70 17.70 -1.18
CA GLN A 26 3.85 16.26 -0.98
C GLN A 26 3.18 15.78 0.33
N LEU A 27 3.31 16.56 1.41
CA LEU A 27 2.60 16.29 2.67
C LEU A 27 1.08 16.37 2.49
N LEU A 28 0.59 17.35 1.74
CA LEU A 28 -0.83 17.47 1.38
C LEU A 28 -1.30 16.22 0.62
N HIS A 29 -0.55 15.75 -0.37
CA HIS A 29 -0.91 14.52 -1.07
C HIS A 29 -0.93 13.30 -0.15
N CYS A 30 0.03 13.18 0.77
CA CYS A 30 0.03 12.14 1.80
C CYS A 30 -1.19 12.23 2.73
N LEU A 31 -1.63 13.43 3.08
CA LEU A 31 -2.82 13.64 3.92
C LEU A 31 -4.11 13.26 3.18
N TYR A 32 -4.29 13.75 1.95
CA TYR A 32 -5.49 13.47 1.14
C TYR A 32 -5.53 12.03 0.58
N SER A 33 -4.44 11.27 0.68
CA SER A 33 -4.48 9.80 0.56
C SER A 33 -5.37 9.13 1.63
N ARG A 34 -5.80 9.87 2.65
CA ARG A 34 -6.75 9.41 3.67
C ARG A 34 -8.16 9.96 3.48
N HIS A 35 -8.49 10.59 2.35
CA HIS A 35 -9.83 11.14 2.10
C HIS A 35 -10.94 10.07 2.10
N CYS A 36 -12.19 10.46 2.38
CA CYS A 36 -13.36 9.57 2.34
C CYS A 36 -13.66 9.06 0.92
N ASP A 37 -13.55 9.93 -0.08
CA ASP A 37 -13.69 9.59 -1.49
C ASP A 37 -12.47 8.79 -2.02
N GLY A 38 -12.72 7.63 -2.61
CA GLY A 38 -11.71 6.78 -3.25
C GLY A 38 -11.05 7.43 -4.48
N ARG A 39 -11.78 8.25 -5.24
CA ARG A 39 -11.24 8.96 -6.42
C ARG A 39 -10.21 10.01 -6.01
N VAL A 40 -10.50 10.75 -4.94
CA VAL A 40 -9.55 11.70 -4.35
C VAL A 40 -8.30 10.95 -3.87
N ARG A 41 -8.47 9.86 -3.11
CA ARG A 41 -7.32 9.05 -2.65
C ARG A 41 -6.44 8.58 -3.80
N GLN A 42 -7.02 8.04 -4.87
CA GLN A 42 -6.27 7.55 -6.03
C GLN A 42 -5.52 8.68 -6.75
N ARG A 43 -6.16 9.85 -6.94
CA ARG A 43 -5.51 11.00 -7.57
C ARG A 43 -4.34 11.53 -6.75
N HIS A 44 -4.46 11.57 -5.42
CA HIS A 44 -3.37 12.01 -4.54
C HIS A 44 -2.25 10.97 -4.45
N LEU A 45 -2.56 9.67 -4.42
CA LEU A 45 -1.57 8.59 -4.50
C LEU A 45 -0.65 8.75 -5.72
N ALA A 46 -1.23 9.01 -6.90
CA ALA A 46 -0.48 9.17 -8.14
C ALA A 46 0.58 10.30 -8.09
N LYS A 47 0.51 11.20 -7.11
CA LYS A 47 1.49 12.28 -6.93
C LYS A 47 2.69 11.89 -6.09
N PHE A 48 2.65 10.78 -5.38
CA PHE A 48 3.73 10.37 -4.48
C PHE A 48 4.09 8.89 -4.49
N VAL A 49 3.36 8.03 -5.22
CA VAL A 49 3.59 6.57 -5.23
C VAL A 49 5.03 6.19 -5.64
N GLY A 50 5.64 6.97 -6.53
CA GLY A 50 7.03 6.81 -6.97
C GLY A 50 8.10 7.36 -6.01
N SER A 51 7.71 8.00 -4.90
CA SER A 51 8.66 8.58 -3.94
C SER A 51 9.30 7.49 -3.08
N VAL A 52 10.62 7.62 -2.86
CA VAL A 52 11.38 6.78 -1.92
C VAL A 52 11.66 7.47 -0.59
N ASP A 53 11.03 8.62 -0.33
CA ASP A 53 11.22 9.36 0.91
C ASP A 53 10.64 8.58 2.10
N PRO A 54 11.41 8.32 3.18
CA PRO A 54 10.98 7.44 4.27
C PRO A 54 9.67 7.82 4.95
N TRP A 55 9.32 9.11 4.96
CA TRP A 55 8.08 9.61 5.57
C TRP A 55 6.85 9.48 4.64
N VAL A 56 7.05 9.21 3.35
CA VAL A 56 5.99 9.04 2.35
C VAL A 56 5.58 7.58 2.22
N LEU A 57 6.55 6.66 2.19
CA LEU A 57 6.34 5.22 2.04
C LEU A 57 5.20 4.64 2.89
N PRO A 58 5.03 5.04 4.16
CA PRO A 58 3.97 4.47 5.00
C PRO A 58 2.57 4.82 4.52
N HIS A 59 2.40 5.95 3.83
CA HIS A 59 1.12 6.32 3.21
C HIS A 59 0.77 5.39 2.04
N VAL A 60 1.76 4.94 1.26
CA VAL A 60 1.58 3.93 0.21
C VAL A 60 1.17 2.59 0.83
N VAL A 61 1.92 2.10 1.82
CA VAL A 61 1.62 0.82 2.51
C VAL A 61 0.27 0.87 3.24
N GLN A 62 -0.13 2.03 3.77
CA GLN A 62 -1.42 2.21 4.40
C GLN A 62 -2.57 2.12 3.40
N LEU A 63 -2.41 2.66 2.19
CA LEU A 63 -3.39 2.56 1.10
C LEU A 63 -3.51 1.14 0.55
N ALA A 64 -2.39 0.40 0.47
CA ALA A 64 -2.40 -1.01 0.07
C ALA A 64 -3.30 -1.89 0.96
N GLY A 65 -3.41 -1.54 2.24
CA GLY A 65 -4.29 -2.21 3.19
C GLY A 65 -5.72 -1.68 3.21
N GLU A 66 -6.22 -1.06 2.14
CA GLU A 66 -7.61 -0.62 1.99
C GLU A 66 -8.40 -1.49 1.01
N TYR A 67 -9.72 -1.39 1.05
CA TYR A 67 -10.62 -2.28 0.30
C TYR A 67 -10.83 -1.86 -1.16
N VAL A 68 -10.03 -0.92 -1.71
CA VAL A 68 -10.22 -0.39 -3.07
C VAL A 68 -9.17 -0.98 -4.01
N VAL A 69 -9.58 -1.93 -4.85
CA VAL A 69 -8.66 -2.69 -5.71
C VAL A 69 -7.97 -1.82 -6.77
N GLU A 70 -8.60 -0.74 -7.26
CA GLU A 70 -8.01 0.17 -8.24
C GLU A 70 -6.80 0.92 -7.67
N ILE A 71 -6.86 1.28 -6.39
CA ILE A 71 -5.73 1.86 -5.66
C ILE A 71 -4.61 0.82 -5.51
N LEU A 72 -4.98 -0.42 -5.17
CA LEU A 72 -4.02 -1.52 -5.05
C LEU A 72 -3.30 -1.81 -6.37
N ILE A 73 -4.03 -1.77 -7.49
CA ILE A 73 -3.47 -1.91 -8.84
C ILE A 73 -2.52 -0.75 -9.17
N ALA A 74 -2.93 0.50 -8.89
CA ALA A 74 -2.05 1.65 -9.10
C ALA A 74 -0.75 1.57 -8.28
N ILE A 75 -0.82 1.04 -7.06
CA ILE A 75 0.37 0.82 -6.22
C ILE A 75 1.26 -0.27 -6.84
N ILE A 76 0.70 -1.42 -7.21
CA ILE A 76 1.53 -2.52 -7.70
C ILE A 76 2.18 -2.19 -9.04
N ASP A 77 1.50 -1.47 -9.93
CA ASP A 77 2.06 -1.09 -11.22
C ASP A 77 3.32 -0.22 -11.07
N GLU A 78 3.33 0.69 -10.09
CA GLU A 78 4.54 1.48 -9.76
C GLU A 78 5.60 0.64 -9.02
N LEU A 79 5.19 -0.14 -8.02
CA LEU A 79 6.12 -0.83 -7.13
C LEU A 79 6.80 -2.03 -7.79
N ARG A 80 6.26 -2.58 -8.88
CA ARG A 80 6.90 -3.66 -9.65
C ARG A 80 8.33 -3.31 -10.03
N ASP A 81 8.54 -2.08 -10.52
CA ASP A 81 9.87 -1.61 -10.86
C ASP A 81 10.54 -0.98 -9.65
N LEU A 82 9.87 -0.04 -8.96
CA LEU A 82 10.49 0.73 -7.88
C LEU A 82 11.01 -0.13 -6.71
N ALA A 83 10.29 -1.21 -6.38
CA ALA A 83 10.60 -2.12 -5.27
C ALA A 83 11.22 -3.45 -5.73
N ALA A 84 11.60 -3.60 -7.01
CA ALA A 84 12.35 -4.75 -7.47
C ALA A 84 13.73 -4.84 -6.76
N PRO A 85 14.25 -6.05 -6.51
CA PRO A 85 15.55 -6.24 -5.88
C PRO A 85 16.66 -5.41 -6.56
N GLY A 86 17.48 -4.73 -5.75
CA GLY A 86 18.55 -3.85 -6.22
C GLY A 86 18.12 -2.39 -6.48
N ASN A 87 16.83 -2.07 -6.52
CA ASN A 87 16.35 -0.70 -6.70
C ASN A 87 16.28 0.10 -5.38
N PRO A 88 16.38 1.44 -5.42
CA PRO A 88 16.34 2.26 -4.21
C PRO A 88 15.06 2.07 -3.38
N GLY A 89 13.91 1.88 -4.04
CA GLY A 89 12.65 1.64 -3.35
C GLY A 89 12.64 0.33 -2.60
N HIS A 90 13.28 -0.72 -3.12
CA HIS A 90 13.39 -2.01 -2.43
C HIS A 90 14.09 -1.87 -1.08
N LEU A 91 15.22 -1.16 -1.04
CA LEU A 91 15.93 -0.87 0.21
C LEU A 91 15.07 -0.04 1.18
N ALA A 92 14.37 0.98 0.66
CA ALA A 92 13.59 1.90 1.48
C ALA A 92 12.33 1.23 2.08
N TYR A 93 11.57 0.46 1.28
CA TYR A 93 10.45 -0.32 1.77
C TYR A 93 10.89 -1.43 2.74
N GLY A 94 12.03 -2.08 2.47
CA GLY A 94 12.62 -3.07 3.37
C GLY A 94 12.94 -2.47 4.73
N GLN A 95 13.60 -1.30 4.76
CA GLN A 95 13.90 -0.57 6.00
C GLN A 95 12.62 -0.23 6.77
N LEU A 96 11.63 0.36 6.09
CA LEU A 96 10.34 0.72 6.70
C LEU A 96 9.69 -0.48 7.40
N ILE A 97 9.64 -1.62 6.72
CA ILE A 97 8.97 -2.83 7.22
C ILE A 97 9.73 -3.42 8.41
N VAL A 98 11.06 -3.49 8.33
CA VAL A 98 11.91 -4.01 9.41
C VAL A 98 11.77 -3.16 10.69
N GLU A 99 11.68 -1.84 10.54
CA GLU A 99 11.46 -0.93 11.67
C GLU A 99 10.02 -0.98 12.22
N ASN A 100 9.05 -1.41 11.42
CA ASN A 100 7.63 -1.37 11.76
C ASN A 100 6.90 -2.70 11.48
N PRO A 101 7.32 -3.83 12.09
CA PRO A 101 6.81 -5.15 11.73
C PRO A 101 5.31 -5.32 11.98
N LEU A 102 4.79 -4.72 13.07
CA LEU A 102 3.35 -4.78 13.39
C LEU A 102 2.49 -4.01 12.39
N PHE A 103 3.03 -2.93 11.82
CA PHE A 103 2.33 -2.15 10.79
C PHE A 103 2.16 -2.98 9.53
N PHE A 104 3.23 -3.59 9.03
CA PHE A 104 3.15 -4.43 7.83
C PHE A 104 2.35 -5.72 8.07
N ALA A 105 2.45 -6.35 9.25
CA ALA A 105 1.60 -7.49 9.62
C ALA A 105 0.10 -7.14 9.57
N ARG A 106 -0.28 -5.94 10.03
CA ARG A 106 -1.66 -5.45 9.92
C ARG A 106 -2.07 -5.23 8.46
N THR A 107 -1.20 -4.67 7.64
CA THR A 107 -1.44 -4.50 6.19
C THR A 107 -1.69 -5.85 5.52
N GLN A 108 -0.84 -6.86 5.76
CA GLN A 108 -1.02 -8.21 5.22
C GLN A 108 -2.41 -8.76 5.56
N ARG A 109 -2.81 -8.71 6.84
CA ARG A 109 -4.13 -9.21 7.28
C ARG A 109 -5.28 -8.46 6.63
N ARG A 110 -5.18 -7.14 6.45
CA ARG A 110 -6.22 -6.35 5.77
C ARG A 110 -6.36 -6.70 4.30
N VAL A 111 -5.24 -6.82 3.58
CA VAL A 111 -5.24 -7.22 2.16
C VAL A 111 -5.95 -8.56 1.99
N VAL A 112 -5.64 -9.55 2.85
CA VAL A 112 -6.30 -10.87 2.83
C VAL A 112 -7.78 -10.76 3.18
N SER A 113 -8.12 -10.03 4.26
CA SER A 113 -9.51 -9.87 4.71
C SER A 113 -10.38 -9.21 3.63
N TYR A 114 -9.89 -8.18 2.96
CA TYR A 114 -10.66 -7.47 1.94
C TYR A 114 -10.77 -8.26 0.64
N TRP A 115 -9.73 -8.98 0.25
CA TRP A 115 -9.86 -9.97 -0.81
C TRP A 115 -11.00 -10.94 -0.51
N ASN A 116 -10.96 -11.54 0.67
CA ASN A 116 -11.92 -12.56 1.09
C ASN A 116 -13.37 -12.03 1.11
N CYS A 117 -13.58 -10.81 1.61
CA CYS A 117 -14.91 -10.22 1.74
C CYS A 117 -15.48 -9.65 0.43
N TYR A 118 -14.66 -9.03 -0.40
CA TYR A 118 -15.14 -8.20 -1.52
C TYR A 118 -14.74 -8.70 -2.91
N TYR A 119 -13.63 -9.44 -3.01
CA TYR A 119 -12.99 -9.72 -4.30
C TYR A 119 -12.81 -11.21 -4.59
N ARG A 120 -13.23 -12.09 -3.68
CA ARG A 120 -13.13 -13.55 -3.84
C ARG A 120 -13.93 -14.07 -5.03
N SER A 121 -15.03 -13.43 -5.41
CA SER A 121 -15.82 -13.82 -6.60
C SER A 121 -15.09 -13.51 -7.91
N ALA A 122 -14.33 -12.41 -7.97
CA ALA A 122 -13.54 -12.02 -9.13
C ALA A 122 -12.17 -12.74 -9.17
N TRP A 123 -11.58 -13.02 -8.01
CA TRP A 123 -10.35 -13.78 -7.85
C TRP A 123 -10.55 -14.89 -6.82
N ALA A 124 -10.94 -16.08 -7.29
CA ALA A 124 -11.24 -17.23 -6.44
C ALA A 124 -10.04 -17.68 -5.59
N SER A 125 -8.83 -17.43 -6.05
CA SER A 125 -7.58 -17.68 -5.34
C SER A 125 -6.93 -16.36 -4.94
N PHE A 126 -6.40 -16.29 -3.71
CA PHE A 126 -5.63 -15.13 -3.26
C PHE A 126 -4.39 -14.92 -4.14
N ARG A 127 -3.83 -15.99 -4.71
CA ARG A 127 -2.65 -15.91 -5.59
C ARG A 127 -2.89 -15.07 -6.84
N ASP A 128 -4.11 -15.07 -7.34
CA ASP A 128 -4.48 -14.34 -8.56
C ASP A 128 -4.89 -12.89 -8.24
N TYR A 129 -5.11 -12.57 -6.95
CA TYR A 129 -5.47 -11.23 -6.50
C TYR A 129 -4.24 -10.31 -6.49
N PRO A 130 -4.32 -9.07 -7.02
CA PRO A 130 -3.19 -8.14 -7.08
C PRO A 130 -2.47 -7.91 -5.74
N GLY A 131 -3.22 -7.99 -4.63
CA GLY A 131 -2.65 -7.86 -3.30
C GLY A 131 -1.61 -8.92 -2.95
N CYS A 132 -1.68 -10.13 -3.50
CA CYS A 132 -0.67 -11.16 -3.25
C CYS A 132 0.70 -10.73 -3.77
N ALA A 133 0.76 -10.32 -5.04
CA ALA A 133 2.00 -9.91 -5.68
C ALA A 133 2.61 -8.65 -5.02
N LEU A 134 1.78 -7.70 -4.56
CA LEU A 134 2.27 -6.57 -3.78
C LEU A 134 2.89 -7.00 -2.45
N LEU A 135 2.21 -7.91 -1.71
CA LEU A 135 2.76 -8.41 -0.46
C LEU A 135 4.04 -9.22 -0.66
N ASP A 136 4.19 -9.94 -1.78
CA ASP A 136 5.41 -10.65 -2.14
C ASP A 136 6.59 -9.70 -2.37
N LEU A 137 6.40 -8.61 -3.14
CA LEU A 137 7.43 -7.58 -3.35
C LEU A 137 7.90 -6.97 -2.03
N LEU A 138 6.95 -6.58 -1.18
CA LEU A 138 7.25 -5.97 0.11
C LEU A 138 7.91 -6.95 1.09
N ARG A 139 7.51 -8.24 1.08
CA ARG A 139 8.18 -9.28 1.87
C ARG A 139 9.59 -9.58 1.39
N SER A 140 9.83 -9.59 0.08
CA SER A 140 11.16 -9.76 -0.48
C SER A 140 12.08 -8.63 0.01
N ALA A 141 11.64 -7.37 -0.12
CA ALA A 141 12.35 -6.21 0.41
C ALA A 141 12.67 -6.31 1.91
N ALA A 142 11.68 -6.72 2.71
CA ALA A 142 11.87 -6.90 4.14
C ALA A 142 12.81 -8.06 4.48
N SER A 143 12.78 -9.15 3.70
CA SER A 143 13.61 -10.33 3.91
C SER A 143 15.08 -10.03 3.65
N ASP A 144 15.36 -9.38 2.51
CA ASP A 144 16.70 -8.97 2.11
C ASP A 144 17.27 -7.99 3.13
N ARG A 145 16.45 -7.01 3.58
CA ARG A 145 16.88 -6.06 4.61
C ARG A 145 17.15 -6.71 5.98
N ALA A 146 16.35 -7.70 6.36
CA ALA A 146 16.45 -8.40 7.64
C ALA A 146 17.52 -9.52 7.64
N GLY A 147 18.02 -9.92 6.47
CA GLY A 147 18.93 -11.06 6.31
C GLY A 147 18.27 -12.41 6.65
N ARG A 148 16.93 -12.50 6.61
CA ARG A 148 16.16 -13.72 6.90
C ARG A 148 14.78 -13.65 6.24
N PRO A 149 14.11 -14.80 5.98
CA PRO A 149 12.75 -14.80 5.44
C PRO A 149 11.76 -14.02 6.31
N TRP A 150 10.99 -13.12 5.70
CA TRP A 150 9.94 -12.37 6.39
C TRP A 150 8.66 -13.19 6.53
N PRO A 151 7.92 -13.11 7.68
CA PRO A 151 6.70 -13.87 7.87
C PRO A 151 5.63 -13.60 6.79
N ASN A 152 5.11 -14.68 6.21
CA ASN A 152 3.97 -14.64 5.30
C ASN A 152 2.65 -14.86 6.07
N LEU A 153 1.80 -13.85 6.10
CA LEU A 153 0.48 -13.91 6.74
C LEU A 153 -0.67 -14.05 5.72
N ALA A 154 -0.35 -14.35 4.46
CA ALA A 154 -1.32 -14.67 3.42
C ALA A 154 -1.72 -16.16 3.43
N PRO A 155 -2.90 -16.53 2.91
CA PRO A 155 -3.30 -17.91 2.75
C PRO A 155 -2.29 -18.72 1.94
N ALA A 156 -2.16 -20.01 2.24
CA ALA A 156 -1.28 -20.92 1.51
C ALA A 156 -1.75 -21.10 0.05
N VAL A 157 -0.79 -21.39 -0.83
CA VAL A 157 -1.05 -21.70 -2.24
C VAL A 157 -2.00 -22.90 -2.34
N GLY A 158 -3.15 -22.72 -2.98
CA GLY A 158 -4.14 -23.79 -3.18
C GLY A 158 -5.32 -23.78 -2.21
N THR A 159 -5.39 -22.84 -1.26
CA THR A 159 -6.58 -22.68 -0.41
C THR A 159 -7.74 -22.15 -1.25
N ARG A 160 -8.47 -23.05 -1.91
CA ARG A 160 -9.80 -22.73 -2.43
C ARG A 160 -10.67 -22.38 -1.24
N ALA A 161 -11.41 -21.30 -1.41
CA ALA A 161 -12.50 -20.94 -0.56
C ALA A 161 -13.59 -22.02 -0.62
N ASP A 162 -13.55 -23.02 0.25
CA ASP A 162 -14.75 -23.83 0.45
C ASP A 162 -15.85 -22.90 0.93
N GLY A 163 -16.91 -22.81 0.13
CA GLY A 163 -17.98 -21.84 0.32
C GLY A 163 -18.68 -22.07 1.65
N CYS A 164 -18.62 -21.09 2.54
CA CYS A 164 -19.74 -20.88 3.45
C CYS A 164 -20.79 -20.08 2.67
N ARG A 165 -21.89 -20.77 2.37
CA ARG A 165 -23.19 -20.15 2.12
C ARG A 165 -23.68 -19.44 3.37
#